data_AF-A0A1S3HQW1-F1
#
_entry.id   AF-A0A1S3HQW1-F1
#
_cell.length_a   1.000
_cell.length_b   1.000
_cell.length_c   1.000
_cell.angle_alpha   90.00
_cell.angle_beta   90.00
_cell.angle_gamma   90.00
#
_symmetry.space_group_name_H-M   'P 1'
#
loop_
_entity.id
_entity.type
_entity.pdbx_description
1 polymer ?
#
loop_
_entity_poly.entity_id
_entity_poly.type
_entity_poly.pdbx_seq_one_letter_code
_entity_poly.pdbx_strand_id
1 'polypeptide(L)'
;MIRRIHEMSPRVPLTMIYGSRSWVDSSTGYQVKYLRNDSHVDVQIIKGAGHHVYAEKPEEFNTLVRKLCKTVDEEMKNSTQHREDAGSTQ
;
A
#
# COMPACT_ATOMS: atom_id res chain seq x y z
N MET A 1 2.52 -13.13 10.79
CA MET A 1 1.82 -12.29 9.80
C MET A 1 1.46 -13.10 8.55
N ILE A 2 2.43 -13.66 7.81
CA ILE A 2 2.19 -14.33 6.52
C ILE A 2 1.11 -15.42 6.53
N ARG A 3 1.02 -16.23 7.60
CA ARG A 3 0.05 -17.32 7.72
C ARG A 3 -1.41 -16.88 7.84
N ARG A 4 -1.67 -15.60 8.14
CA ARG A 4 -3.02 -15.05 8.32
C ARG A 4 -3.35 -13.93 7.34
N ILE A 5 -2.40 -13.56 6.46
CA ILE A 5 -2.56 -12.40 5.58
C ILE A 5 -3.64 -12.59 4.50
N HIS A 6 -3.99 -13.85 4.23
CA HIS A 6 -5.07 -14.25 3.34
C HIS A 6 -6.46 -14.13 3.98
N GLU A 7 -6.54 -14.10 5.32
CA GLU A 7 -7.82 -13.93 6.06
C GLU A 7 -8.31 -12.47 6.02
N MET A 8 -7.41 -11.53 5.70
CA MET A 8 -7.76 -10.12 5.55
C MET A 8 -8.58 -9.91 4.27
N SER A 9 -9.67 -9.14 4.36
CA SER A 9 -10.55 -8.86 3.22
C SER A 9 -9.78 -8.37 1.99
N PRO A 10 -10.05 -8.88 0.77
CA PRO A 10 -9.40 -8.40 -0.46
C PRO A 10 -9.68 -6.93 -0.77
N ARG A 11 -10.75 -6.36 -0.21
CA ARG A 11 -11.12 -4.94 -0.37
C ARG A 11 -10.22 -3.97 0.39
N VAL A 12 -9.36 -4.47 1.28
CA VAL A 12 -8.43 -3.63 2.05
C VAL A 12 -7.11 -3.57 1.28
N PRO A 13 -6.77 -2.44 0.63
CA PRO A 13 -5.47 -2.27 -0.01
C PRO A 13 -4.37 -2.22 1.06
N LEU A 14 -3.18 -2.72 0.72
CA LEU A 14 -2.05 -2.77 1.63
C LEU A 14 -0.79 -2.21 0.96
N THR A 15 -0.12 -1.26 1.61
CA THR A 15 1.23 -0.83 1.23
C THR A 15 2.19 -1.10 2.37
N MET A 16 3.27 -1.82 2.09
CA MET A 16 4.31 -2.13 3.06
C MET A 16 5.54 -1.28 2.77
N ILE A 17 6.02 -0.53 3.77
CA ILE A 17 7.16 0.39 3.65
C ILE A 17 8.36 -0.17 4.41
N TYR A 18 9.49 -0.32 3.73
CA TYR A 18 10.74 -0.83 4.26
C TYR A 18 11.86 0.20 4.14
N GLY A 19 12.83 0.15 5.04
CA GLY A 19 14.11 0.85 4.87
C GLY A 19 15.15 -0.08 4.26
N SER A 20 15.92 0.41 3.27
CA SER A 20 16.94 -0.39 2.55
C SER A 20 18.09 -0.92 3.43
N ARG A 21 18.29 -0.37 4.62
CA ARG A 21 19.33 -0.77 5.60
C ARG A 21 18.72 -1.50 6.80
N SER A 22 17.44 -1.85 6.74
CA SER A 22 16.81 -2.62 7.80
C SER A 22 17.36 -4.05 7.83
N TRP A 23 17.51 -4.60 9.03
CA TRP A 23 17.73 -6.04 9.20
C TRP A 23 16.48 -6.85 8.86
N VAL A 24 15.30 -6.22 8.90
CA VAL A 24 14.04 -6.83 8.44
C VAL A 24 13.96 -6.68 6.93
N ASP A 25 14.16 -7.80 6.23
CA ASP A 25 14.16 -7.86 4.78
C ASP A 25 12.77 -7.67 4.16
N SER A 26 12.76 -7.14 2.93
CA SER A 26 11.55 -6.82 2.16
C SER A 26 10.93 -8.01 1.44
N SER A 27 11.59 -9.19 1.37
CA SER A 27 11.05 -10.40 0.72
C SER A 27 9.67 -10.80 1.25
N THR A 28 9.43 -10.60 2.55
CA THR A 28 8.13 -10.89 3.16
C THR A 28 7.03 -10.02 2.53
N GLY A 29 7.32 -8.76 2.19
CA GLY A 29 6.38 -7.89 1.50
C GLY A 29 6.02 -8.39 0.11
N TYR A 30 7.02 -8.87 -0.64
CA TYR A 30 6.77 -9.49 -1.95
C TYR A 30 6.00 -10.81 -1.83
N GLN A 31 6.25 -11.60 -0.79
CA GLN A 31 5.46 -12.80 -0.52
C GLN A 31 4.00 -12.47 -0.19
N VAL A 32 3.75 -11.41 0.59
CA VAL A 32 2.38 -10.93 0.82
C VAL A 32 1.72 -10.50 -0.48
N LYS A 33 2.45 -9.78 -1.34
CA LYS A 33 1.94 -9.37 -2.67
C LYS A 33 1.57 -10.56 -3.54
N TYR A 34 2.33 -11.64 -3.48
CA TYR A 34 2.01 -12.88 -4.19
C TYR A 34 0.77 -13.60 -3.61
N LEU A 35 0.68 -13.69 -2.27
CA LEU A 35 -0.42 -14.38 -1.59
C LEU A 35 -1.76 -13.63 -1.69
N ARG A 36 -1.72 -12.30 -1.80
CA ARG A 36 -2.90 -11.43 -1.96
C ARG A 36 -3.02 -10.91 -3.39
N ASN A 37 -2.88 -11.79 -4.38
CA ASN A 37 -2.93 -11.41 -5.79
C ASN A 37 -4.31 -10.88 -6.25
N ASP A 38 -5.34 -11.08 -5.44
CA ASP A 38 -6.71 -10.61 -5.62
C ASP A 38 -6.98 -9.24 -4.98
N SER A 39 -5.95 -8.61 -4.40
CA SER A 39 -6.02 -7.34 -3.67
C SER A 39 -4.86 -6.43 -4.06
N HIS A 40 -5.05 -5.11 -3.94
CA HIS A 40 -3.95 -4.17 -4.17
C HIS A 40 -2.91 -4.31 -3.04
N VAL A 41 -1.73 -4.80 -3.40
CA VAL A 41 -0.56 -4.84 -2.51
C VAL A 41 0.64 -4.16 -3.17
N ASP A 42 1.23 -3.23 -2.44
CA ASP A 42 2.42 -2.51 -2.86
C ASP A 42 3.56 -2.60 -1.83
N VAL A 43 4.79 -2.54 -2.33
CA VAL A 43 6.02 -2.66 -1.52
C VAL A 43 6.93 -1.48 -1.87
N GLN A 44 7.17 -0.63 -0.89
CA GLN A 44 7.95 0.60 -1.02
C GLN A 44 9.23 0.50 -0.21
N ILE A 45 10.35 0.92 -0.80
CA ILE A 45 11.67 0.89 -0.15
C ILE A 45 12.23 2.31 -0.08
N ILE A 46 12.47 2.80 1.13
CA ILE A 46 13.14 4.07 1.38
C ILE A 46 14.65 3.83 1.48
N LYS A 47 15.38 4.37 0.51
CA LYS A 47 16.84 4.25 0.44
C LYS A 47 17.49 5.00 1.61
N GLY A 48 18.51 4.38 2.21
CA GLY A 48 19.28 4.95 3.31
C GLY A 48 18.65 4.85 4.70
N ALA A 49 17.38 4.42 4.82
CA ALA A 49 16.71 4.20 6.11
C ALA A 49 16.92 2.78 6.65
N GLY A 50 17.00 2.65 7.97
CA GLY A 50 16.89 1.40 8.71
C GLY A 50 15.44 0.99 9.02
N HIS A 51 15.20 0.31 10.14
CA HIS A 51 13.88 -0.26 10.46
C HIS A 51 12.84 0.82 10.82
N HIS A 52 13.24 1.86 11.55
CA HIS A 52 12.35 2.95 11.94
C HIS A 52 12.31 4.02 10.85
N VAL A 53 11.75 3.65 9.70
CA VAL A 53 11.79 4.45 8.47
C VAL A 53 11.27 5.88 8.68
N TYR A 54 10.21 6.02 9.47
CA TYR A 54 9.60 7.31 9.83
C TYR A 54 10.48 8.21 10.71
N ALA A 55 11.39 7.62 11.48
CA ALA A 55 12.29 8.36 12.39
C ALA A 55 13.63 8.69 11.72
N GLU A 56 14.13 7.78 10.89
CA GLU A 56 15.42 7.96 10.21
C GLU A 56 15.33 8.81 8.95
N LYS A 57 14.22 8.69 8.19
CA LYS A 57 13.97 9.40 6.93
C LYS A 57 12.57 10.03 6.92
N PRO A 58 12.29 10.96 7.84
CA PRO A 58 10.94 11.51 8.01
C PRO A 58 10.42 12.23 6.77
N GLU A 59 11.26 12.96 6.04
CA GLU A 59 10.85 13.72 4.85
C GLU A 59 10.43 12.79 3.71
N GLU A 60 11.25 11.79 3.39
CA GLU A 60 10.97 10.80 2.35
C GLU A 60 9.76 9.94 2.73
N PHE A 61 9.67 9.51 4.00
CA PHE A 61 8.53 8.76 4.50
C PHE A 61 7.23 9.56 4.38
N ASN A 62 7.21 10.80 4.87
CA ASN A 62 6.02 11.64 4.83
C ASN A 62 5.61 11.98 3.39
N THR A 63 6.57 12.18 2.50
CA THR A 63 6.30 12.42 1.07
C THR A 63 5.67 11.20 0.41
N LEU A 64 6.20 10.00 0.70
CA LEU A 64 5.64 8.75 0.22
C LEU A 64 4.21 8.54 0.74
N VAL A 65 3.98 8.68 2.05
CA VAL A 65 2.65 8.51 2.65
C VAL A 65 1.63 9.48 2.04
N ARG A 66 1.98 10.76 1.90
CA ARG A 66 1.10 11.75 1.25
C ARG A 66 0.77 11.37 -0.20
N LYS A 67 1.75 10.86 -0.96
CA LYS A 67 1.52 10.40 -2.33
C LYS A 67 0.52 9.23 -2.34
N LEU A 68 0.72 8.24 -1.48
CA LEU A 68 -0.17 7.07 -1.39
C LEU A 68 -1.60 7.48 -1.03
N CYS A 69 -1.77 8.35 -0.03
CA CYS A 69 -3.10 8.85 0.35
C CYS A 69 -3.79 9.56 -0.82
N LYS A 70 -3.07 10.45 -1.54
CA LYS A 70 -3.63 11.14 -2.71
C LYS A 70 -4.08 10.16 -3.80
N THR A 71 -3.26 9.15 -4.11
CA THR A 71 -3.63 8.13 -5.11
C THR A 71 -4.90 7.38 -4.71
N VAL A 72 -5.01 6.94 -3.44
CA VAL A 72 -6.21 6.26 -2.95
C VAL A 72 -7.44 7.16 -2.99
N ASP A 73 -7.30 8.42 -2.57
CA ASP A 73 -8.40 9.39 -2.60
C ASP A 73 -8.89 9.66 -4.03
N GLU A 74 -7.98 9.72 -5.00
CA GLU A 74 -8.29 9.88 -6.42
C GLU A 74 -8.99 8.64 -7.00
N GLU A 75 -8.51 7.43 -6.67
CA GLU A 75 -9.16 6.18 -7.06
C GLU A 75 -10.59 6.07 -6.52
N MET A 76 -10.80 6.46 -5.25
CA MET A 76 -12.14 6.47 -4.64
C MET A 76 -13.08 7.44 -5.35
N LYS A 77 -12.62 8.65 -5.70
CA LYS A 77 -13.43 9.63 -6.45
C LYS A 77 -13.84 9.11 -7.83
N ASN A 78 -12.89 8.51 -8.56
CA ASN A 78 -13.14 7.96 -9.89
C ASN A 78 -14.14 6.78 -9.84
N SER A 79 -14.04 5.93 -8.82
CA SER A 79 -14.97 4.81 -8.63
C SER A 79 -16.40 5.23 -8.26
N THR A 80 -16.56 6.43 -7.67
CA THR A 80 -17.86 6.96 -7.28
C THR A 80 -18.58 7.61 -8.47
N GLN A 81 -17.85 8.38 -9.30
CA GLN A 81 -18.39 8.98 -10.53
C GLN A 81 -18.91 7.91 -11.51
N HIS A 82 -18.17 6.81 -11.67
CA HIS A 82 -18.56 5.74 -12.59
C HIS A 82 -19.87 5.03 -12.21
N ARG A 83 -20.24 5.09 -10.93
CA ARG A 83 -21.43 4.44 -10.36
C ARG A 83 -22.67 5.33 -10.44
N GLU A 84 -22.48 6.65 -10.48
CA GLU A 84 -23.54 7.62 -10.74
C GLU A 84 -23.94 7.61 -12.24
N ASP A 85 -22.98 7.47 -13.14
CA ASP A 85 -23.25 7.36 -14.59
C ASP A 85 -24.03 6.08 -14.97
N ALA A 86 -23.71 4.96 -14.31
CA ALA A 86 -24.38 3.67 -14.54
C ALA A 86 -25.80 3.58 -13.94
N GLY A 87 -26.17 4.50 -13.04
CA GLY A 87 -27.51 4.59 -12.44
C GLY A 87 -28.52 5.44 -13.22
N SER A 88 -28.11 6.02 -14.35
CA SER A 88 -28.93 6.95 -15.15
C SER A 88 -29.64 6.32 -16.36
N THR A 89 -29.53 5.00 -16.54
CA THR A 89 -30.25 4.29 -17.61
C THR A 89 -31.32 3.37 -17.02
N GLN A 90 -32.54 3.92 -17.02
CA GLN A 90 -33.89 3.30 -16.83
C GLN A 90 -34.32 2.95 -15.41
#